data_AF-A0A8J7BU49-F1
#
_entry.id   AF-A0A8J7BU49-F1
#
_cell.length_a   1.000
_cell.length_b   1.000
_cell.length_c   1.000
_cell.angle_alpha   90.00
_cell.angle_beta   90.00
_cell.angle_gamma   90.00
#
_symmetry.space_group_name_H-M   'P 1'
#
loop_
_entity.id
_entity.type
_entity.pdbx_description
1 polymer ?
#
loop_
_entity_poly.entity_id
_entity_poly.type
_entity_poly.pdbx_seq_one_letter_code
_entity_poly.pdbx_strand_id
1 'polypeptide(L)' 'MKTTERYSLMFKLACETVKYFFISLFGFSILCIILAGLGANSLVTVLLAVVGQWFLRVAAIALCFMASAIIFESLRF' A
#
# COMPACT_ATOMS: atom_id res chain seq x y z
N MET A 1 32.40 8.02 2.15
CA MET A 1 31.41 8.08 1.05
C MET A 1 30.66 6.74 1.02
N LYS A 2 29.60 6.57 1.82
CA LYS A 2 28.92 5.26 2.03
C LYS A 2 27.40 5.35 2.25
N THR A 3 26.82 6.54 2.10
CA THR A 3 25.42 6.83 2.41
C THR A 3 24.50 6.81 1.18
N THR A 4 25.05 7.01 -0.02
CA THR A 4 24.28 7.14 -1.27
C THR A 4 23.60 5.83 -1.72
N GLU A 5 24.25 4.68 -1.50
CA GLU A 5 23.72 3.38 -1.96
C GLU A 5 22.55 2.87 -1.10
N ARG A 6 22.55 3.14 0.21
CA ARG A 6 21.43 2.77 1.09
C ARG A 6 20.17 3.57 0.81
N TYR A 7 20.30 4.79 0.30
CA TYR A 7 19.17 5.66 -0.01
C TYR A 7 18.38 5.21 -1.23
N SER A 8 19.08 4.75 -2.28
CA SER A 8 18.42 4.19 -3.46
C SER A 8 17.67 2.89 -3.10
N LEU A 9 18.18 2.10 -2.16
CA LEU A 9 17.48 0.91 -1.65
C LEU A 9 16.22 1.27 -0.86
N MET A 10 16.25 2.29 0.01
CA MET A 10 15.04 2.68 0.76
C MET A 10 13.96 3.26 -0.14
N PHE A 11 14.33 4.07 -1.15
CA PHE A 11 13.40 4.56 -2.16
C PHE A 11 12.82 3.42 -3.01
N LYS A 12 13.67 2.49 -3.44
CA LYS A 12 13.25 1.31 -4.21
C LYS A 12 12.32 0.41 -3.40
N LEU A 13 12.62 0.17 -2.12
CA LEU A 13 11.77 -0.58 -1.20
C LEU A 13 10.43 0.13 -0.96
N ALA A 14 10.42 1.46 -0.84
CA ALA A 14 9.19 2.26 -0.74
C ALA A 14 8.30 2.04 -1.98
N CYS A 15 8.91 2.16 -3.16
CA CYS A 15 8.21 2.02 -4.44
C CYS A 15 7.72 0.58 -4.66
N GLU A 16 8.51 -0.43 -4.29
CA GLU A 16 8.08 -1.83 -4.29
C GLU A 16 6.92 -2.06 -3.32
N THR A 17 7.00 -1.53 -2.10
CA THR A 17 5.94 -1.67 -1.09
C THR A 17 4.63 -1.08 -1.59
N VAL A 18 4.65 0.11 -2.19
CA VAL A 18 3.48 0.74 -2.80
C VAL A 18 2.94 -0.11 -3.97
N LYS A 19 3.81 -0.65 -4.81
CA LYS A 19 3.41 -1.52 -5.93
C LYS A 19 2.70 -2.79 -5.45
N TYR A 20 3.28 -3.49 -4.48
CA TYR A 20 2.66 -4.70 -3.90
C TYR A 20 1.36 -4.37 -3.17
N PHE A 21 1.27 -3.20 -2.54
CA PHE A 21 0.04 -2.74 -1.92
C PHE A 21 -1.10 -2.54 -2.93
N PHE A 22 -0.82 -1.92 -4.08
CA PHE A 22 -1.80 -1.77 -5.16
C PHE A 22 -2.23 -3.12 -5.76
N ILE A 23 -1.29 -4.07 -5.91
CA ILE A 23 -1.60 -5.42 -6.37
C ILE A 23 -2.49 -6.16 -5.36
N SER A 24 -2.19 -6.07 -4.07
CA SER A 24 -3.00 -6.68 -3.01
C SER A 24 -4.42 -6.09 -2.98
N LEU A 25 -4.53 -4.78 -3.17
CA LEU A 25 -5.80 -4.07 -3.32
C LEU A 25 -6.65 -4.64 -4.44
N PHE A 26 -6.02 -4.81 -5.59
CA PHE A 26 -6.71 -5.23 -6.80
C PHE A 26 -7.23 -6.66 -6.63
N GLY A 27 -6.41 -7.56 -6.09
CA GLY A 27 -6.84 -8.91 -5.75
C GLY A 27 -7.98 -8.94 -4.73
N PHE A 28 -7.91 -8.10 -3.69
CA PHE A 28 -8.96 -8.00 -2.68
C PHE A 28 -10.28 -7.47 -3.26
N SER A 29 -10.20 -6.46 -4.14
CA SER A 29 -11.36 -5.90 -4.84
C SER A 29 -12.06 -6.97 -5.69
N ILE A 30 -11.30 -7.75 -6.46
CA ILE A 30 -11.83 -8.87 -7.26
C ILE A 30 -12.52 -9.89 -6.37
N LEU A 31 -11.90 -10.28 -5.26
CA LEU A 31 -12.48 -11.24 -4.32
C LEU A 31 -13.82 -10.75 -3.74
N CYS A 32 -13.91 -9.47 -3.38
CA CYS A 32 -15.14 -8.85 -2.90
C CYS A 32 -16.24 -8.85 -3.96
N ILE A 33 -15.91 -8.57 -5.22
CA ILE A 33 -16.88 -8.60 -6.33
C ILE A 33 -17.42 -10.02 -6.52
N ILE A 34 -16.55 -11.04 -6.47
CA ILE A 34 -16.94 -12.45 -6.60
C ILE A 34 -17.87 -12.87 -5.44
N LEU A 35 -17.51 -12.52 -4.20
CA LEU A 35 -18.32 -12.83 -3.02
C LEU A 35 -19.70 -12.14 -3.04
N ALA A 36 -19.73 -10.88 -3.48
CA ALA A 36 -20.98 -10.14 -3.65
C ALA A 36 -21.88 -10.77 -4.73
N GLY A 37 -21.29 -11.21 -5.84
CA GLY A 37 -21.99 -11.96 -6.89
C GLY A 37 -22.54 -13.32 -6.41
N LEU A 38 -21.92 -13.92 -5.38
CA LEU A 38 -22.39 -15.15 -4.75
C LEU A 38 -23.52 -14.93 -3.73
N GLY A 39 -23.93 -13.69 -3.48
CA GLY A 39 -24.95 -13.34 -2.47
C GLY A 39 -24.43 -13.35 -1.03
N ALA A 40 -23.11 -13.52 -0.83
CA ALA A 40 -22.47 -13.54 0.48
C ALA A 40 -22.20 -12.12 1.03
N ASN A 41 -23.17 -11.21 0.88
CA ASN A 41 -23.01 -9.79 1.18
C ASN A 41 -22.64 -9.52 2.64
N SER A 42 -23.12 -10.33 3.58
CA SER A 42 -22.75 -10.21 5.01
C SER A 42 -21.26 -10.45 5.24
N LEU A 43 -20.63 -11.39 4.51
CA LEU A 43 -19.19 -11.62 4.60
C LEU A 43 -18.43 -10.45 3.98
N VAL A 44 -18.91 -9.90 2.87
CA VAL A 44 -18.30 -8.71 2.24
C VAL A 44 -18.32 -7.52 3.20
N THR A 45 -19.41 -7.27 3.91
CA THR A 45 -19.50 -6.12 4.84
C THR A 45 -18.50 -6.24 5.99
N VAL A 46 -18.38 -7.43 6.59
CA VAL A 46 -17.41 -7.68 7.68
C VAL A 46 -15.97 -7.59 7.15
N LEU A 47 -15.71 -8.19 5.99
CA LEU A 47 -14.40 -8.20 5.36
C LEU A 47 -13.99 -6.78 4.94
N LEU A 48 -14.91 -5.97 4.44
CA LEU A 48 -14.69 -4.58 4.08
C LEU A 48 -14.43 -3.69 5.31
N ALA A 49 -15.12 -3.93 6.42
CA ALA A 49 -14.87 -3.20 7.67
C ALA A 49 -13.48 -3.50 8.23
N VAL A 50 -13.09 -4.78 8.25
CA VAL A 50 -11.75 -5.21 8.68
C VAL A 50 -10.70 -4.67 7.72
N VAL A 51 -10.82 -4.98 6.43
CA VAL A 51 -9.82 -4.56 5.44
C VAL A 51 -9.77 -3.06 5.32
N GLY A 52 -10.88 -2.32 5.36
CA GLY A 52 -10.88 -0.85 5.30
C GLY A 52 -10.06 -0.20 6.41
N GLN A 53 -10.15 -0.73 7.64
CA GLN A 53 -9.31 -0.29 8.76
C GLN A 53 -7.82 -0.56 8.51
N TRP A 54 -7.48 -1.77 8.05
CA TRP A 54 -6.11 -2.11 7.67
C TRP A 54 -5.64 -1.29 6.46
N PHE A 55 -6.56 -0.96 5.56
CA PHE A 55 -6.31 -0.24 4.33
C PHE A 55 -5.83 1.17 4.60
N LEU A 56 -6.55 1.89 5.48
CA LEU A 56 -6.17 3.22 5.94
C LEU A 56 -4.79 3.22 6.61
N ARG A 57 -4.50 2.21 7.45
CA ARG A 57 -3.20 2.11 8.12
C ARG A 57 -2.07 1.90 7.13
N VAL A 58 -2.22 0.96 6.19
CA VAL A 58 -1.17 0.67 5.21
C VAL A 58 -1.02 1.82 4.22
N ALA A 59 -2.12 2.47 3.81
CA ALA A 59 -2.07 3.67 2.98
C ALA A 59 -1.33 4.82 3.68
N ALA A 60 -1.57 5.03 4.98
CA ALA A 60 -0.86 6.05 5.75
C ALA A 60 0.65 5.74 5.85
N ILE A 61 1.03 4.48 6.08
CA ILE A 61 2.44 4.05 6.09
C ILE A 61 3.08 4.28 4.73
N ALA A 62 2.40 3.90 3.65
CA ALA A 62 2.86 4.06 2.28
C ALA A 62 3.06 5.55 1.92
N LEU A 63 2.09 6.42 2.25
CA LEU A 63 2.20 7.87 2.06
C LEU A 63 3.36 8.46 2.86
N CYS A 64 3.57 8.01 4.09
CA CYS A 64 4.67 8.46 4.93
C CYS A 64 6.02 8.08 4.32
N PHE A 65 6.13 6.86 3.79
CA PHE A 65 7.31 6.40 3.05
C PHE A 65 7.55 7.21 1.78
N MET A 66 6.48 7.50 1.03
CA MET A 66 6.53 8.28 -0.20
C MET A 66 6.95 9.73 0.07
N ALA A 67 6.40 10.36 1.11
CA ALA A 67 6.77 11.69 1.55
C ALA A 67 8.23 11.75 2.00
N SER A 68 8.69 10.74 2.76
CA SER A 68 10.08 10.63 3.19
C SER A 68 11.03 10.52 1.99
N ALA A 69 10.64 9.74 0.99
CA ALA A 69 11.36 9.61 -0.28
C ALA A 69 11.46 10.95 -1.03
N ILE A 70 10.35 11.67 -1.18
CA ILE A 70 10.29 12.96 -1.88
C ILE A 70 11.15 14.02 -1.17
N ILE A 71 11.04 14.14 0.15
CA ILE A 71 11.83 15.09 0.96
C ILE A 71 13.33 14.79 0.80
N PHE A 72 13.72 13.52 0.77
CA PHE A 72 15.11 13.16 0.59
C PHE A 72 15.65 13.45 -0.81
N GLU A 73 14.83 13.23 -1.83
CA GLU A 73 15.20 13.54 -3.21
C GLU A 73 15.32 15.04 -3.43
N SER A 74 14.48 15.84 -2.76
CA SER A 74 14.55 17.30 -2.80
C SER A 74 15.69 17.91 -1.97
N LEU A 75 16.12 17.27 -0.87
CA LEU A 75 17.34 17.66 -0.11
C LEU A 75 18.65 17.29 -0.83
N ARG A 76 18.58 16.42 -1.85
CA ARG A 76 19.72 16.03 -2.67
C ARG A 76 19.99 17.00 -3.83
N PHE A 77 19.06 17.93 -4.09
CA PHE A 77 19.21 19.03 -5.03
C PHE A 77 19.92 20.21 -4.38
#